data_AF-A0A972TDL8-F1
#
_entry.id   AF-A0A972TDL8-F1
#
_cell.length_a   1.000
_cell.length_b   1.000
_cell.length_c   1.000
_cell.angle_alpha   90.00
_cell.angle_beta   90.00
_cell.angle_gamma   90.00
#
_symmetry.space_group_name_H-M   'P 1'
#
loop_
_entity.id
_entity.type
_entity.pdbx_description
1 polymer ?
#
loop_
_entity_poly.entity_id
_entity_poly.type
_entity_poly.pdbx_seq_one_letter_code
_entity_poly.pdbx_strand_id
1 'polypeptide(L)'
;SDTVIFKSVTCTDKDKEACEALAKICGESDLKALGMSMFKVKSAIEGTPARELVLRDYKDFDMSGNKVGIGQLEVVDLSLLDSVKPALVEDIKALKEEGGRHSVFLLLTDIIKEGTEMLIVSDDPSVVEKAFGVAPAGGKVWLDGVMSRKKQVVPNFEKAFAG
;
A
#
# COMPACT_ATOMS: atom_id res chain seq x y z
N SER A 1 -7.91 8.87 6.76
CA SER A 1 -7.26 8.11 5.68
C SER A 1 -5.87 7.66 6.13
N ASP A 2 -4.94 8.57 6.38
CA ASP A 2 -3.52 8.26 6.64
C ASP A 2 -3.25 7.37 7.88
N THR A 3 -4.11 7.45 8.89
CA THR A 3 -4.04 6.60 10.09
C THR A 3 -4.68 5.23 9.90
N VAL A 4 -5.31 4.97 8.75
CA VAL A 4 -6.01 3.72 8.42
C VAL A 4 -7.00 3.32 9.53
N ILE A 5 -7.92 4.23 9.86
CA ILE A 5 -8.88 4.07 10.98
C ILE A 5 -8.14 3.78 12.30
N PHE A 6 -7.07 4.55 12.54
CA PHE A 6 -6.17 4.44 13.70
C PHE A 6 -5.39 3.13 13.83
N LYS A 7 -5.42 2.25 12.82
CA LYS A 7 -4.68 0.97 12.81
C LYS A 7 -3.24 1.10 12.31
N SER A 8 -2.93 2.16 11.55
CA SER A 8 -1.57 2.37 11.05
C SER A 8 -0.60 2.65 12.21
N VAL A 9 0.60 2.08 12.15
CA VAL A 9 1.71 2.38 13.07
C VAL A 9 2.19 3.85 12.99
N THR A 10 1.73 4.60 11.99
CA THR A 10 1.96 6.05 11.92
C THR A 10 1.01 6.85 12.81
N CYS A 11 -0.06 6.24 13.32
CA CYS A 11 -1.05 6.91 14.16
C CYS A 11 -0.50 7.13 15.57
N THR A 12 -0.64 8.35 16.06
CA THR A 12 -0.29 8.75 17.42
C THR A 12 -1.53 9.10 18.24
N ASP A 13 -1.39 9.26 19.55
CA ASP A 13 -2.51 9.69 20.39
C ASP A 13 -2.97 11.11 20.08
N LYS A 14 -2.05 11.97 19.60
CA LYS A 14 -2.40 13.30 19.11
C LYS A 14 -3.34 13.26 17.90
N ASP A 15 -3.19 12.26 17.02
CA ASP A 15 -4.07 12.09 15.87
C ASP A 15 -5.49 11.68 16.32
N LYS A 16 -5.59 10.83 17.35
CA LYS A 16 -6.88 10.42 17.93
C LYS A 16 -7.58 11.60 18.62
N GLU A 17 -6.84 12.33 19.47
CA GLU A 17 -7.33 13.53 20.15
C GLU A 17 -7.83 14.59 19.14
N ALA A 18 -7.06 14.83 18.08
CA ALA A 18 -7.45 15.75 17.02
C ALA A 18 -8.72 15.27 16.29
N CYS A 19 -8.80 13.99 15.93
CA CYS A 19 -9.99 13.43 15.30
C CYS A 19 -11.23 13.51 16.22
N GLU A 20 -11.11 13.25 17.52
CA GLU A 20 -12.21 13.36 18.48
C GLU A 20 -12.68 14.81 18.64
N ALA A 21 -11.76 15.76 18.69
CA ALA A 21 -12.09 17.19 18.74
C ALA A 21 -12.84 17.63 17.47
N LEU A 22 -12.37 17.20 16.30
CA LEU A 22 -13.01 17.49 15.01
C LEU A 22 -14.38 16.81 14.89
N ALA A 23 -14.52 15.57 15.36
CA ALA A 23 -15.79 14.84 15.34
C ALA A 23 -16.90 15.61 16.07
N LYS A 24 -16.58 16.16 17.25
CA LYS A 24 -17.50 17.01 18.03
C LYS A 24 -17.94 18.26 17.26
N ILE A 25 -17.02 18.90 16.54
CA ILE A 25 -17.31 20.09 15.72
C ILE A 25 -18.23 19.72 14.54
N CYS A 26 -17.97 18.57 13.90
CA CYS A 26 -18.73 18.09 12.77
C CYS A 26 -20.07 17.42 13.14
N GLY A 27 -20.33 17.17 14.43
CA GLY A 27 -21.49 16.41 14.88
C GLY A 27 -21.41 14.91 14.54
N GLU A 28 -20.20 14.38 14.33
CA GLU A 28 -19.97 12.95 14.09
C GLU A 28 -19.79 12.22 15.42
N SER A 29 -20.56 11.14 15.62
CA SER A 29 -20.53 10.34 16.84
C SER A 29 -19.83 9.00 16.69
N ASP A 30 -19.62 8.52 15.46
CA ASP A 30 -18.98 7.23 15.18
C ASP A 30 -17.87 7.38 14.12
N LEU A 31 -16.69 7.77 14.59
CA LEU A 31 -15.47 7.88 13.78
C LEU A 31 -15.10 6.56 13.09
N LYS A 32 -15.46 5.41 13.66
CA LYS A 32 -15.15 4.10 13.07
C LYS A 32 -16.06 3.83 11.89
N ALA A 33 -17.38 4.05 12.05
CA ALA A 33 -18.34 3.92 10.94
C ALA A 33 -18.02 4.91 9.81
N LEU A 34 -17.69 6.16 10.16
CA LEU A 34 -17.23 7.15 9.18
C LEU A 34 -15.95 6.68 8.47
N GLY A 35 -14.95 6.21 9.21
CA GLY A 35 -13.71 5.68 8.63
C GLY A 35 -13.98 4.52 7.67
N MET A 36 -14.83 3.58 8.06
CA MET A 36 -15.21 2.44 7.21
C MET A 36 -15.96 2.88 5.94
N SER A 37 -16.88 3.83 6.04
CA SER A 37 -17.59 4.36 4.87
C SER A 37 -16.66 5.11 3.92
N MET A 38 -15.74 5.92 4.46
CA MET A 38 -14.70 6.60 3.68
C MET A 38 -13.81 5.61 2.92
N PHE A 39 -13.35 4.55 3.59
CA PHE A 39 -12.53 3.53 2.92
C PHE A 39 -13.31 2.68 1.94
N LYS A 40 -14.60 2.43 2.18
CA LYS A 40 -15.48 1.77 1.20
C LYS A 40 -15.61 2.60 -0.09
N VAL A 41 -15.75 3.92 0.04
CA VAL A 41 -15.75 4.84 -1.12
C VAL A 41 -14.38 4.91 -1.78
N LYS A 42 -13.29 4.98 -1.00
CA LYS A 42 -11.90 4.94 -1.53
C LYS A 42 -11.61 3.63 -2.26
N SER A 43 -12.22 2.53 -1.82
CA SER A 43 -12.15 1.20 -2.44
C SER A 43 -13.10 1.05 -3.63
N ALA A 44 -13.68 2.14 -4.16
CA ALA A 44 -14.34 2.10 -5.46
C ALA A 44 -13.29 1.79 -6.54
N ILE A 45 -13.27 0.51 -6.90
CA ILE A 45 -12.32 -0.11 -7.84
C ILE A 45 -13.02 -0.35 -9.18
N GLU A 46 -14.30 -0.73 -9.15
CA GLU A 46 -15.09 -0.97 -10.36
C GLU A 46 -15.13 0.27 -11.26
N GLY A 47 -14.84 0.06 -12.54
CA GLY A 47 -14.83 1.11 -13.56
C GLY A 47 -13.61 2.03 -13.53
N THR A 48 -12.71 1.92 -12.55
CA THR A 48 -11.47 2.70 -12.53
C THR A 48 -10.38 1.99 -13.33
N PRO A 49 -9.68 2.67 -14.26
CA PRO A 49 -8.56 2.07 -14.99
C PRO A 49 -7.43 1.61 -14.05
N ALA A 50 -6.79 0.48 -14.36
CA ALA A 50 -5.70 -0.07 -13.56
C ALA A 50 -4.57 0.95 -13.32
N ARG A 51 -4.17 1.70 -14.36
CA ARG A 51 -3.16 2.76 -14.25
C ARG A 51 -3.50 3.82 -13.21
N GLU A 52 -4.77 4.23 -13.14
CA GLU A 52 -5.22 5.23 -12.17
C GLU A 52 -5.17 4.66 -10.75
N LEU A 53 -5.55 3.40 -10.57
CA LEU A 53 -5.43 2.71 -9.28
C LEU A 53 -3.97 2.60 -8.85
N VAL A 54 -3.09 2.12 -9.73
CA VAL A 54 -1.64 1.97 -9.46
C VAL A 54 -1.02 3.31 -9.07
N LEU A 55 -1.36 4.40 -9.76
CA LEU A 55 -0.77 5.71 -9.55
C LEU A 55 -1.40 6.52 -8.39
N ARG A 56 -2.53 6.08 -7.82
CA ARG A 56 -3.31 6.83 -6.82
C ARG A 56 -2.50 7.22 -5.58
N ASP A 57 -1.72 6.29 -5.05
CA ASP A 57 -0.68 6.59 -4.04
C ASP A 57 0.64 5.95 -4.44
N TYR A 58 1.19 6.43 -5.55
CA TYR A 58 2.46 5.98 -6.09
C TYR A 58 3.58 6.97 -5.83
N LYS A 59 4.77 6.47 -5.49
CA LYS A 59 6.00 7.26 -5.36
C LYS A 59 7.18 6.51 -5.93
N ASP A 60 8.08 7.26 -6.58
CA ASP A 60 9.40 6.78 -6.97
C ASP A 60 10.43 7.09 -5.87
N PHE A 61 11.38 6.18 -5.73
CA PHE A 61 12.49 6.25 -4.80
C PHE A 61 13.79 5.88 -5.53
N ASP A 62 14.88 6.53 -5.15
CA ASP A 62 16.22 6.06 -5.47
C ASP A 62 16.70 5.19 -4.31
N MET A 63 16.97 3.91 -4.58
CA MET A 63 17.41 2.93 -3.60
C MET A 63 18.78 2.41 -4.02
N SER A 64 19.82 3.12 -3.60
CA SER A 64 21.22 2.84 -3.94
C SER A 64 21.48 2.85 -5.45
N GLY A 65 20.94 3.85 -6.17
CA GLY A 65 21.05 3.97 -7.63
C GLY A 65 20.04 3.14 -8.42
N ASN A 66 19.23 2.30 -7.74
CA ASN A 66 18.11 1.61 -8.36
C ASN A 66 16.85 2.47 -8.28
N LYS A 67 16.22 2.73 -9.43
CA LYS A 67 14.93 3.42 -9.49
C LYS A 67 13.81 2.45 -9.10
N VAL A 68 13.17 2.69 -7.96
CA VAL A 68 12.13 1.82 -7.38
C VAL A 68 10.81 2.55 -7.24
N GLY A 69 9.75 1.96 -7.79
CA GLY A 69 8.38 2.41 -7.67
C GLY A 69 7.61 1.73 -6.55
N ILE A 70 6.89 2.46 -5.71
CA ILE A 70 6.02 1.88 -4.68
C ILE A 70 4.65 2.55 -4.66
N GLY A 71 3.65 1.80 -5.12
CA GLY A 71 2.22 2.13 -5.03
C GLY A 71 1.57 1.54 -3.78
N GLN A 72 0.51 2.18 -3.28
CA GLN A 72 -0.31 1.64 -2.19
C GLN A 72 -1.80 1.81 -2.47
N LEU A 73 -2.56 0.73 -2.27
CA LEU A 73 -4.02 0.67 -2.34
C LEU A 73 -4.53 0.07 -1.03
N GLU A 74 -5.16 0.89 -0.18
CA GLU A 74 -5.80 0.40 1.03
C GLU A 74 -7.28 0.10 0.78
N VAL A 75 -7.68 -1.12 1.12
CA VAL A 75 -9.05 -1.62 0.98
C VAL A 75 -9.53 -2.24 2.28
N VAL A 76 -10.84 -2.19 2.50
CA VAL A 76 -11.44 -2.84 3.68
C VAL A 76 -11.32 -4.36 3.63
N ASP A 77 -11.32 -4.94 2.42
CA ASP A 77 -11.13 -6.37 2.17
C ASP A 77 -10.45 -6.54 0.80
N LEU A 78 -9.40 -7.35 0.74
CA LEU A 78 -8.69 -7.65 -0.50
C LEU A 78 -9.54 -8.34 -1.56
N SER A 79 -10.64 -9.00 -1.19
CA SER A 79 -11.56 -9.62 -2.15
C SER A 79 -12.12 -8.61 -3.16
N LEU A 80 -12.20 -7.33 -2.79
CA LEU A 80 -12.62 -6.24 -3.67
C LEU A 80 -11.69 -6.02 -4.88
N LEU A 81 -10.44 -6.48 -4.78
CA LEU A 81 -9.43 -6.31 -5.83
C LEU A 81 -9.31 -7.56 -6.72
N ASP A 82 -9.91 -8.69 -6.36
CA ASP A 82 -9.66 -9.97 -7.04
C ASP A 82 -9.96 -9.92 -8.55
N SER A 83 -11.00 -9.19 -8.96
CA SER A 83 -11.36 -9.02 -10.37
C SER A 83 -10.39 -8.13 -11.16
N VAL A 84 -9.69 -7.20 -10.49
CA VAL A 84 -8.78 -6.25 -11.14
C VAL A 84 -7.30 -6.58 -10.95
N LYS A 85 -6.96 -7.48 -10.03
CA LYS A 85 -5.57 -7.91 -9.75
C LYS A 85 -4.78 -8.27 -11.01
N PRO A 86 -5.32 -9.04 -11.98
CA PRO A 86 -4.60 -9.32 -13.22
C PRO A 86 -4.22 -8.05 -14.00
N ALA A 87 -5.14 -7.08 -14.09
CA ALA A 87 -4.89 -5.81 -14.75
C ALA A 87 -3.88 -4.94 -13.98
N LEU A 88 -3.90 -4.99 -12.64
CA LEU A 88 -2.90 -4.31 -11.81
C LEU A 88 -1.49 -4.87 -12.05
N VAL A 89 -1.34 -6.19 -12.15
CA VAL A 89 -0.06 -6.86 -12.44
C VAL A 89 0.50 -6.43 -13.80
N GLU A 90 -0.34 -6.45 -14.85
CA GLU A 90 0.08 -6.01 -16.17
C GLU A 90 0.44 -4.51 -16.19
N ASP A 91 -0.31 -3.68 -15.46
CA ASP A 91 -0.04 -2.24 -15.39
C ASP A 91 1.28 -1.92 -14.67
N ILE A 92 1.58 -2.56 -13.53
CA ILE A 92 2.86 -2.33 -12.83
C ILE A 92 4.05 -2.83 -13.65
N LYS A 93 3.86 -3.85 -14.49
CA LYS A 93 4.87 -4.31 -15.45
C LYS A 93 5.12 -3.26 -16.53
N ALA A 94 4.06 -2.74 -17.16
CA ALA A 94 4.17 -1.65 -18.13
C ALA A 94 4.81 -0.40 -17.50
N LEU A 95 4.41 -0.03 -16.28
CA LEU A 95 4.97 1.11 -15.54
C LEU A 95 6.46 0.93 -15.23
N LYS A 96 6.92 -0.29 -14.98
CA LYS A 96 8.35 -0.60 -14.82
C LYS A 96 9.09 -0.34 -16.13
N GLU A 97 8.59 -0.88 -17.24
CA GLU A 97 9.19 -0.77 -18.58
C GLU A 97 9.24 0.67 -19.08
N GLU A 98 8.12 1.41 -19.02
CA GLU A 98 8.00 2.81 -19.44
C GLU A 98 8.98 3.73 -18.70
N GLY A 99 9.19 3.47 -17.40
CA GLY A 99 10.00 4.32 -16.55
C GLY A 99 11.45 3.88 -16.39
N GLY A 100 11.86 2.79 -17.04
CA GLY A 100 13.17 2.16 -16.87
C GLY A 100 13.46 1.83 -15.40
N ARG A 101 12.46 1.34 -14.66
CA ARG A 101 12.58 1.07 -13.22
C ARG A 101 13.21 -0.30 -12.98
N HIS A 102 14.05 -0.37 -11.96
CA HIS A 102 14.58 -1.64 -11.47
C HIS A 102 13.47 -2.48 -10.83
N SER A 103 12.55 -1.84 -10.10
CA SER A 103 11.44 -2.52 -9.44
C SER A 103 10.20 -1.65 -9.33
N VAL A 104 9.04 -2.28 -9.40
CA VAL A 104 7.75 -1.70 -9.03
C VAL A 104 7.06 -2.65 -8.07
N PHE A 105 6.66 -2.13 -6.92
CA PHE A 105 5.92 -2.84 -5.88
C PHE A 105 4.56 -2.17 -5.69
N LEU A 106 3.48 -2.96 -5.69
CA LEU A 106 2.14 -2.45 -5.36
C LEU A 106 1.65 -3.11 -4.08
N LEU A 107 1.45 -2.29 -3.06
CA LEU A 107 0.96 -2.70 -1.75
C LEU A 107 -0.57 -2.74 -1.78
N LEU A 108 -1.16 -3.93 -1.77
CA LEU A 108 -2.59 -4.11 -1.57
C LEU A 108 -2.83 -4.35 -0.07
N THR A 109 -3.20 -3.29 0.66
CA THR A 109 -3.31 -3.30 2.12
C THR A 109 -4.73 -3.62 2.56
N ASP A 110 -4.90 -4.72 3.31
CA ASP A 110 -6.16 -5.14 3.92
C ASP A 110 -6.32 -4.53 5.31
N ILE A 111 -7.30 -3.65 5.47
CA ILE A 111 -7.54 -2.93 6.73
C ILE A 111 -8.12 -3.87 7.80
N ILE A 112 -8.90 -4.87 7.42
CA ILE A 112 -9.52 -5.79 8.38
C ILE A 112 -8.52 -6.84 8.84
N LYS A 113 -7.74 -7.42 7.91
CA LYS A 113 -6.71 -8.42 8.23
C LYS A 113 -5.40 -7.82 8.73
N GLU A 114 -5.25 -6.50 8.66
CA GLU A 114 -4.07 -5.77 9.14
C GLU A 114 -2.77 -6.28 8.51
N GLY A 115 -2.77 -6.44 7.18
CA GLY A 115 -1.58 -6.83 6.43
C GLY A 115 -1.65 -6.42 4.97
N THR A 116 -0.59 -6.72 4.22
CA THR A 116 -0.46 -6.31 2.83
C THR A 116 -0.11 -7.48 1.92
N GLU A 117 -0.87 -7.69 0.85
CA GLU A 117 -0.44 -8.49 -0.31
C GLU A 117 0.37 -7.56 -1.23
N MET A 118 1.67 -7.77 -1.32
CA MET A 118 2.54 -7.00 -2.20
C MET A 118 2.65 -7.71 -3.54
N LEU A 119 2.26 -7.03 -4.63
CA LEU A 119 2.56 -7.44 -6.00
C LEU A 119 3.94 -6.92 -6.41
N ILE A 120 4.70 -7.76 -7.11
CA ILE A 120 6.13 -7.56 -7.34
C ILE A 120 6.45 -7.71 -8.83
N VAL A 121 7.04 -6.66 -9.42
CA VAL A 121 7.76 -6.76 -10.69
C VAL A 121 9.14 -6.14 -10.46
N SER A 122 10.18 -6.97 -10.47
CA SER A 122 11.53 -6.57 -10.10
C SER A 122 12.56 -7.33 -10.93
N ASP A 123 13.69 -6.66 -11.23
CA ASP A 123 14.86 -7.30 -11.83
C ASP A 123 15.62 -8.17 -10.81
N ASP A 124 15.43 -7.93 -9.50
CA ASP A 124 15.94 -8.76 -8.41
C ASP A 124 14.85 -8.99 -7.33
N PRO A 125 13.98 -10.00 -7.49
CA PRO A 125 12.95 -10.32 -6.50
C PRO A 125 13.51 -10.74 -5.12
N SER A 126 14.78 -11.14 -5.02
CA SER A 126 15.38 -11.55 -3.74
C SER A 126 15.46 -10.40 -2.72
N VAL A 127 15.43 -9.15 -3.20
CA VAL A 127 15.39 -7.96 -2.34
C VAL A 127 14.17 -7.93 -1.41
N VAL A 128 13.08 -8.56 -1.81
CA VAL A 128 11.87 -8.68 -0.97
C VAL A 128 12.13 -9.60 0.21
N GLU A 129 12.76 -10.75 -0.02
CA GLU A 129 13.13 -11.67 1.06
C GLU A 129 14.16 -11.04 1.99
N LYS A 130 15.16 -10.33 1.46
CA LYS A 130 16.12 -9.56 2.27
C LYS A 130 15.42 -8.50 3.13
N ALA A 131 14.42 -7.80 2.57
CA ALA A 131 13.73 -6.70 3.25
C ALA A 131 12.74 -7.17 4.33
N PHE A 132 12.07 -8.31 4.13
CA PHE A 132 10.95 -8.73 4.97
C PHE A 132 11.10 -10.13 5.58
N GLY A 133 12.14 -10.88 5.23
CA GLY A 133 12.37 -12.25 5.71
C GLY A 133 11.36 -13.27 5.17
N VAL A 134 10.61 -12.92 4.11
CA VAL A 134 9.61 -13.79 3.47
C VAL A 134 9.87 -13.84 1.98
N ALA A 135 10.07 -15.05 1.45
CA ALA A 135 10.31 -15.25 0.03
C ALA A 135 9.04 -14.99 -0.79
N PRO A 136 9.14 -14.23 -1.91
CA PRO A 136 8.02 -14.05 -2.81
C PRO A 136 7.71 -15.33 -3.59
N ALA A 137 6.43 -15.57 -3.88
CA ALA A 137 5.96 -16.70 -4.67
C ALA A 137 5.00 -16.20 -5.75
N GLY A 138 5.27 -16.53 -7.02
CA GLY A 138 4.41 -16.15 -8.14
C GLY A 138 4.26 -14.64 -8.34
N GLY A 139 5.32 -13.87 -8.08
CA GLY A 139 5.32 -12.40 -8.24
C GLY A 139 4.58 -11.66 -7.12
N LYS A 140 4.38 -12.29 -5.96
CA LYS A 140 3.72 -11.66 -4.81
C LYS A 140 4.18 -12.21 -3.47
N VAL A 141 3.87 -11.49 -2.39
CA VAL A 141 4.11 -11.94 -1.00
C VAL A 141 3.05 -11.37 -0.06
N TRP A 142 2.69 -12.11 0.99
CA TRP A 142 1.89 -11.59 2.11
C TRP A 142 2.81 -11.07 3.21
N LEU A 143 2.56 -9.84 3.67
CA LEU A 143 3.29 -9.17 4.74
C LEU A 143 2.34 -8.87 5.90
N ASP A 144 2.39 -9.72 6.92
CA ASP A 144 1.57 -9.59 8.12
C ASP A 144 1.96 -8.34 8.93
N GLY A 145 0.96 -7.57 9.39
CA GLY A 145 1.19 -6.34 10.16
C GLY A 145 1.73 -5.15 9.36
N VAL A 146 2.03 -5.31 8.07
CA VAL A 146 2.53 -4.21 7.22
C VAL A 146 1.35 -3.40 6.69
N MET A 147 1.27 -2.14 7.13
CA MET A 147 0.21 -1.19 6.78
C MET A 147 0.73 0.13 6.21
N SER A 148 2.02 0.45 6.42
CA SER A 148 2.58 1.75 6.07
C SER A 148 3.77 1.64 5.11
N ARG A 149 3.61 2.18 3.89
CA ARG A 149 4.74 2.34 2.96
C ARG A 149 5.90 3.10 3.60
N LYS A 150 5.62 4.22 4.28
CA LYS A 150 6.65 5.15 4.80
C LYS A 150 7.43 4.58 5.97
N LYS A 151 6.77 3.85 6.89
CA LYS A 151 7.41 3.36 8.12
C LYS A 151 7.92 1.93 8.03
N GLN A 152 7.28 1.09 7.24
CA GLN A 152 7.52 -0.36 7.24
C GLN A 152 8.11 -0.87 5.93
N VAL A 153 7.83 -0.22 4.79
CA VAL A 153 8.27 -0.71 3.48
C VAL A 153 9.53 0.00 2.99
N VAL A 154 9.48 1.33 2.88
CA VAL A 154 10.60 2.15 2.35
C VAL A 154 11.89 1.92 3.14
N PRO A 155 11.92 2.00 4.49
CA PRO A 155 13.17 1.82 5.24
C PRO A 155 13.74 0.40 5.16
N ASN A 156 12.89 -0.62 4.97
CA ASN A 156 13.34 -2.00 4.82
C ASN A 156 13.96 -2.22 3.44
N PHE A 157 13.34 -1.68 2.39
CA PHE A 157 13.91 -1.73 1.05
C PHE A 157 15.20 -0.91 0.94
N GLU A 158 15.27 0.30 1.52
CA GLU A 158 16.52 1.09 1.53
C GLU A 158 17.70 0.27 2.08
N LYS A 159 17.48 -0.46 3.18
CA LYS A 159 18.49 -1.37 3.75
C LYS A 159 18.81 -2.55 2.83
N ALA A 160 17.80 -3.18 2.25
CA ALA A 160 17.96 -4.35 1.39
C ALA A 160 18.66 -4.03 0.06
N PHE A 161 18.45 -2.83 -0.48
CA PHE A 161 19.11 -2.35 -1.71
C PHE A 161 20.51 -1.78 -1.45
N ALA A 162 20.81 -1.32 -0.23
CA ALA A 162 22.15 -0.91 0.17
C ALA A 162 23.08 -2.08 0.53
N GLY A 163 22.53 -3.30 0.65
CA GLY A 163 23.20 -4.53 1.15
C GLY A 163 23.43 -5.62 0.11
#